data_AF-A0AAU4AEY7-F1
#
_entry.id   AF-A0AAU4AEY7-F1
#
_cell.length_a   1.000
_cell.length_b   1.000
_cell.length_c   1.000
_cell.angle_alpha   90.00
_cell.angle_beta   90.00
_cell.angle_gamma   90.00
#
_symmetry.space_group_name_H-M   'P 1'
#
loop_
_entity.id
_entity.type
_entity.pdbx_description
1 polymer ?
#
loop_
_entity_poly.entity_id
_entity_poly.type
_entity_poly.pdbx_seq_one_letter_code
_entity_poly.pdbx_strand_id
1 'polypeptide(L)'
;MDHTRYDRAIKPSKWETRCILAGEVHEFINVGPSPSYPVDHVEYYGFAAFDNSGVLALGDELICDGRTLGIISGFDETHMPNHYNILVEGPDLQNGHSLKLTAGMAIATRPREDKGSGES
;
A
#
# COMPACT_ATOMS: atom_id res chain seq x y z
N MET A 1 6.58 -16.53 9.80
CA MET A 1 7.38 -15.29 9.74
C MET A 1 6.52 -14.22 10.37
N ASP A 2 7.02 -13.48 11.36
CA ASP A 2 6.21 -12.40 11.93
C ASP A 2 6.05 -11.30 10.88
N HIS A 3 4.85 -10.77 10.69
CA HIS A 3 4.54 -9.77 9.64
C HIS A 3 4.90 -8.34 10.09
N THR A 4 5.95 -8.23 10.91
CA THR A 4 6.43 -7.00 11.56
C THR A 4 7.94 -6.88 11.38
N ARG A 5 8.43 -5.69 11.04
CA ARG A 5 9.88 -5.40 10.95
C ARG A 5 10.20 -4.03 11.54
N TYR A 6 11.43 -3.86 12.01
CA TYR A 6 11.89 -2.66 12.72
C TYR A 6 13.20 -2.08 12.16
N ASP A 7 13.67 -2.56 11.01
CA ASP A 7 15.00 -2.29 10.46
C ASP A 7 14.95 -2.11 8.92
N ARG A 8 13.80 -1.71 8.38
CA ARG A 8 13.58 -1.74 6.93
C ARG A 8 14.16 -0.57 6.17
N ALA A 9 14.40 0.57 6.82
CA ALA A 9 14.85 1.81 6.20
C ALA A 9 14.11 2.14 4.88
N ILE A 10 12.79 1.88 4.80
CA ILE A 10 11.99 2.02 3.58
C ILE A 10 12.03 3.47 3.12
N LYS A 11 12.29 3.67 1.82
CA LYS A 11 12.17 4.95 1.14
C LYS A 11 11.33 4.78 -0.12
N PRO A 12 10.28 5.60 -0.35
CA PRO A 12 9.54 5.54 -1.59
C PRO A 12 10.43 5.95 -2.75
N SER A 13 10.18 5.36 -3.91
CA SER A 13 10.69 5.81 -5.19
C SER A 13 10.19 7.22 -5.52
N LYS A 14 10.85 7.88 -6.49
CA LYS A 14 10.53 9.25 -6.93
C LYS A 14 9.22 9.41 -7.71
N TRP A 15 8.49 8.32 -7.89
CA TRP A 15 7.47 8.20 -8.92
C TRP A 15 6.09 8.10 -8.27
N GLU A 16 5.17 8.95 -8.70
CA GLU A 16 3.86 9.12 -8.04
C GLU A 16 2.78 8.15 -8.54
N THR A 17 3.05 7.39 -9.60
CA THR A 17 2.10 6.42 -10.16
C THR A 17 2.79 5.14 -10.64
N ARG A 18 2.07 4.02 -10.69
CA ARG A 18 2.48 2.79 -11.39
C ARG A 18 1.34 2.18 -12.16
N CYS A 19 1.63 1.77 -13.40
CA CYS A 19 0.79 0.81 -14.09
C CYS A 19 0.98 -0.57 -13.45
N ILE A 20 -0.12 -1.29 -13.31
CA ILE A 20 -0.17 -2.69 -12.89
C ILE A 20 -0.96 -3.48 -13.93
N LEU A 21 -0.57 -4.73 -14.14
CA LEU A 21 -1.32 -5.65 -14.99
C LEU A 21 -2.26 -6.52 -14.15
N ALA A 22 -3.39 -6.90 -14.74
CA ALA A 22 -4.28 -7.90 -14.16
C ALA A 22 -3.50 -9.19 -13.84
N GLY A 23 -3.64 -9.68 -12.61
CA GLY A 23 -2.97 -10.87 -12.11
C GLY A 23 -1.53 -10.65 -11.60
N GLU A 24 -0.97 -9.45 -11.68
CA GLU A 24 0.31 -9.15 -11.01
C GLU A 24 0.14 -9.14 -9.49
N VAL A 25 1.06 -9.79 -8.80
CA VAL A 25 1.09 -9.89 -7.33
C VAL A 25 2.02 -8.82 -6.79
N HIS A 26 1.54 -8.05 -5.80
CA HIS A 26 2.32 -7.03 -5.10
C HIS A 26 2.28 -7.22 -3.59
N GLU A 27 3.31 -6.74 -2.89
CA GLU A 27 3.37 -6.73 -1.44
C GLU A 27 2.86 -5.38 -0.92
N PHE A 28 1.93 -5.40 0.05
CA PHE A 28 1.38 -4.20 0.67
C PHE A 28 1.96 -4.02 2.06
N ILE A 29 2.56 -2.85 2.30
CA ILE A 29 3.28 -2.52 3.52
C ILE A 29 2.64 -1.31 4.19
N ASN A 30 2.18 -1.49 5.41
CA ASN A 30 1.71 -0.43 6.28
C ASN A 30 2.91 0.29 6.90
N VAL A 31 3.05 1.56 6.57
CA VAL A 31 4.12 2.44 7.09
C VAL A 31 3.67 3.30 8.28
N GLY A 32 2.44 3.06 8.77
CA GLY A 32 1.84 3.79 9.88
C GLY A 32 1.32 5.18 9.50
N PRO A 33 0.72 5.89 10.46
CA PRO A 33 0.13 7.20 10.21
C PRO A 33 1.22 8.28 10.06
N SER A 34 1.05 9.16 9.07
CA SER A 34 1.94 10.30 8.80
C SER A 34 3.43 9.90 8.78
N PRO A 35 3.83 8.99 7.90
CA PRO A 35 5.17 8.40 7.89
C PRO A 35 6.25 9.47 7.61
N SER A 36 7.31 9.44 8.41
CA SER A 36 8.53 10.20 8.13
C SER A 36 9.58 9.25 7.55
N TYR A 37 9.89 9.38 6.26
CA TYR A 37 10.86 8.53 5.59
C TYR A 37 12.32 8.93 5.87
N PRO A 38 13.26 7.97 5.98
CA PRO A 38 13.06 6.52 5.89
C PRO A 38 12.28 5.95 7.09
N VAL A 39 11.47 4.92 6.82
CA VAL A 39 10.67 4.23 7.86
C VAL A 39 11.30 2.88 8.17
N ASP A 40 11.65 2.67 9.44
CA ASP A 40 12.22 1.41 9.93
C ASP A 40 11.16 0.42 10.40
N HIS A 41 10.17 0.90 11.16
CA HIS A 41 9.06 0.07 11.64
C HIS A 41 7.93 0.01 10.62
N VAL A 42 7.68 -1.18 10.08
CA VAL A 42 6.58 -1.44 9.17
C VAL A 42 5.84 -2.72 9.53
N GLU A 43 4.57 -2.78 9.12
CA GLU A 43 3.72 -3.94 9.25
C GLU A 43 3.28 -4.42 7.86
N TYR A 44 3.35 -5.72 7.62
CA TYR A 44 3.01 -6.30 6.32
C TYR A 44 1.53 -6.67 6.29
N TYR A 45 0.77 -6.08 5.37
CA TYR A 45 -0.59 -6.56 5.07
C TYR A 45 -0.53 -7.91 4.32
N GLY A 46 0.50 -8.10 3.50
CA GLY A 46 0.75 -9.33 2.76
C GLY A 46 0.74 -9.11 1.25
N PHE A 47 0.56 -10.19 0.50
CA PHE A 47 0.53 -10.19 -0.96
C PHE A 47 -0.89 -10.29 -1.50
N ALA A 48 -1.18 -9.54 -2.55
CA ALA A 48 -2.43 -9.66 -3.30
C ALA A 48 -2.24 -9.35 -4.78
N ALA A 49 -3.15 -9.88 -5.61
CA ALA A 49 -3.22 -9.58 -7.03
C ALA A 49 -4.41 -8.67 -7.32
N PHE A 50 -4.25 -7.77 -8.27
CA PHE A 50 -5.38 -7.01 -8.82
C PHE A 50 -6.04 -7.80 -9.94
N ASP A 51 -7.37 -7.90 -9.91
CA ASP A 51 -8.14 -8.61 -10.96
C ASP A 51 -8.12 -7.88 -12.30
N ASN A 52 -7.87 -6.57 -12.29
CA ASN A 52 -7.87 -5.72 -13.47
C ASN A 52 -6.57 -4.91 -13.55
N SER A 53 -6.09 -4.68 -14.78
CA SER A 53 -5.01 -3.74 -15.03
C SER A 53 -5.46 -2.31 -14.71
N GLY A 54 -4.52 -1.46 -14.32
CA GLY A 54 -4.83 -0.10 -13.96
C GLY A 54 -3.61 0.74 -13.67
N VAL A 55 -3.86 1.97 -13.21
CA VAL A 55 -2.83 2.88 -12.68
C VAL A 55 -3.13 3.08 -11.21
N LEU A 56 -2.15 2.82 -10.36
CA LEU A 56 -2.15 3.20 -8.96
C LEU A 56 -1.50 4.57 -8.83
N ALA A 57 -2.07 5.44 -7.99
CA ALA A 57 -1.52 6.76 -7.69
C ALA A 57 -1.34 6.95 -6.18
N LEU A 58 -0.37 7.79 -5.81
CA LEU A 58 -0.29 8.33 -4.46
C LEU A 58 -1.61 9.05 -4.12
N GLY A 59 -2.13 8.79 -2.93
CA GLY A 59 -3.42 9.33 -2.48
C GLY A 59 -4.61 8.40 -2.70
N ASP A 60 -4.49 7.36 -3.52
CA ASP A 60 -5.56 6.36 -3.69
C ASP A 60 -5.81 5.60 -2.39
N GLU A 61 -7.07 5.31 -2.10
CA GLU A 61 -7.42 4.43 -0.99
C GLU A 61 -7.19 2.97 -1.36
N LEU A 62 -6.52 2.22 -0.48
CA LEU A 62 -6.45 0.77 -0.58
C LEU A 62 -7.65 0.13 0.15
N ILE A 63 -8.42 -0.67 -0.59
CA ILE A 63 -9.59 -1.37 -0.09
C ILE A 63 -9.37 -2.86 -0.21
N CYS A 64 -9.64 -3.61 0.86
CA CYS A 64 -9.60 -5.07 0.88
C CYS A 64 -10.94 -5.59 1.42
N ASP A 65 -11.66 -6.39 0.63
CA ASP A 65 -12.99 -6.92 0.96
C ASP A 65 -13.97 -5.85 1.47
N GLY A 66 -13.99 -4.69 0.80
CA GLY A 66 -14.84 -3.54 1.17
C GLY A 66 -14.35 -2.71 2.35
N ARG A 67 -13.27 -3.12 3.05
CA ARG A 67 -12.65 -2.36 4.14
C ARG A 67 -11.49 -1.51 3.63
N THR A 68 -11.53 -0.20 3.88
CA THR A 68 -10.36 0.67 3.66
C THR A 68 -9.26 0.32 4.66
N LEU A 69 -8.07 0.03 4.15
CA LEU A 69 -6.88 -0.27 4.95
C LEU A 69 -6.00 0.98 5.16
N GLY A 70 -6.02 1.92 4.21
CA GLY A 70 -5.26 3.16 4.28
C GLY A 70 -5.13 3.83 2.92
N ILE A 71 -4.15 4.73 2.81
CA ILE A 71 -3.87 5.51 1.61
C ILE A 71 -2.54 5.07 1.00
N ILE A 72 -2.48 4.85 -0.32
CA ILE A 72 -1.22 4.61 -1.02
C ILE A 72 -0.34 5.84 -0.89
N SER A 73 0.81 5.70 -0.23
CA SER A 73 1.73 6.79 0.09
C SER A 73 3.06 6.68 -0.65
N GLY A 74 3.29 5.58 -1.38
CA GLY A 74 4.52 5.38 -2.12
C GLY A 74 4.65 4.01 -2.77
N PHE A 75 5.69 3.87 -3.57
CA PHE A 75 6.11 2.60 -4.17
C PHE A 75 7.59 2.39 -3.89
N ASP A 76 7.97 1.22 -3.41
CA ASP A 76 9.37 0.80 -3.25
C ASP A 76 9.72 -0.29 -4.27
N GLU A 77 10.89 -0.13 -4.89
CA GLU A 77 11.35 -0.95 -6.03
C GLU A 77 12.41 -1.98 -5.61
N THR A 78 12.61 -2.20 -4.30
CA THR A 78 13.67 -3.06 -3.77
C THR A 78 13.60 -4.49 -4.33
N HIS A 79 12.40 -4.96 -4.69
CA HIS A 79 12.17 -6.29 -5.25
C HIS A 79 11.92 -6.31 -6.76
N MET A 80 12.05 -5.20 -7.47
CA MET A 80 11.93 -5.22 -8.93
C MET A 80 13.00 -6.11 -9.57
N PRO A 81 12.67 -6.87 -10.63
CA PRO A 81 11.40 -6.86 -11.37
C PRO A 81 10.33 -7.82 -10.85
N ASN A 82 10.50 -8.41 -9.66
CA ASN A 82 9.56 -9.41 -9.13
C ASN A 82 8.20 -8.78 -8.77
N HIS A 83 8.22 -7.76 -7.92
CA HIS A 83 7.02 -6.99 -7.55
C HIS A 83 7.41 -5.63 -6.95
N TYR A 84 6.45 -4.71 -6.92
CA TYR A 84 6.50 -3.51 -6.09
C TYR A 84 6.11 -3.82 -4.65
N ASN A 85 6.80 -3.16 -3.73
CA ASN A 85 6.27 -2.88 -2.40
C ASN A 85 5.37 -1.65 -2.51
N ILE A 86 4.06 -1.82 -2.32
CA ILE A 86 3.09 -0.72 -2.30
C ILE A 86 2.98 -0.25 -0.85
N LEU A 87 3.39 0.99 -0.61
CA LEU A 87 3.40 1.59 0.72
C LEU A 87 2.04 2.21 1.01
N VAL A 88 1.50 1.89 2.18
CA VAL A 88 0.16 2.30 2.62
C VAL A 88 0.29 3.03 3.95
N GLU A 89 -0.12 4.30 3.99
CA GLU A 89 -0.35 5.03 5.22
C GLU A 89 -1.65 4.52 5.85
N GLY A 90 -1.52 3.60 6.81
CA GLY A 90 -2.62 3.09 7.62
C GLY A 90 -2.89 3.97 8.84
N PRO A 91 -4.10 3.93 9.40
CA PRO A 91 -4.45 4.71 10.60
C PRO A 91 -3.67 4.26 11.84
N ASP A 92 -3.30 2.98 11.89
CA ASP A 92 -2.52 2.35 12.95
C ASP A 92 -1.52 1.36 12.34
N LEU A 93 -0.40 1.12 13.02
CA LEU A 93 0.55 0.06 12.66
C LEU A 93 -0.02 -1.31 13.07
N GLN A 94 -0.71 -1.95 12.12
CA GLN A 94 -1.21 -3.32 12.23
C GLN A 94 -0.83 -4.13 10.99
N ASN A 95 -0.49 -5.39 11.19
CA ASN A 95 -0.23 -6.33 10.10
C ASN A 95 -1.49 -7.08 9.64
N GLY A 96 -1.38 -7.75 8.50
CA GLY A 96 -2.46 -8.53 7.90
C GLY A 96 -3.01 -9.61 8.82
N HIS A 97 -2.17 -10.25 9.64
CA HIS A 97 -2.62 -11.27 10.59
C HIS A 97 -3.55 -10.67 11.66
N SER A 98 -3.15 -9.54 12.26
CA SER A 98 -3.97 -8.82 13.25
C SER A 98 -5.28 -8.31 12.64
N LEU A 99 -5.24 -7.96 11.36
CA LEU A 99 -6.40 -7.52 10.58
C LEU A 99 -7.24 -8.68 10.01
N LYS A 100 -6.80 -9.93 10.19
CA LYS A 100 -7.41 -11.14 9.63
C LYS A 100 -7.50 -11.15 8.09
N LEU A 101 -6.54 -10.51 7.43
CA LEU A 101 -6.41 -10.56 5.98
C LEU A 101 -5.91 -11.93 5.55
N THR A 102 -6.50 -12.49 4.50
CA THR A 102 -6.13 -13.79 3.94
C THR A 102 -5.97 -13.70 2.44
N ALA A 103 -5.10 -14.55 1.87
CA ALA A 103 -4.97 -14.67 0.43
C ALA A 103 -6.33 -14.96 -0.23
N GLY A 104 -6.59 -14.32 -1.38
CA GLY A 104 -7.84 -14.45 -2.12
C GLY A 104 -8.92 -13.42 -1.74
N MET A 105 -8.71 -12.59 -0.72
CA MET A 105 -9.55 -11.42 -0.50
C MET A 105 -9.38 -10.43 -1.64
N ALA A 106 -10.50 -9.92 -2.16
CA ALA A 106 -10.49 -8.97 -3.28
C ALA A 106 -9.88 -7.64 -2.85
N ILE A 107 -9.00 -7.09 -3.69
CA ILE A 107 -8.42 -5.77 -3.49
C ILE A 107 -8.91 -4.80 -4.56
N ALA A 108 -9.09 -3.55 -4.17
CA ALA A 108 -9.39 -2.46 -5.08
C ALA A 108 -8.67 -1.19 -4.62
N THR A 109 -8.48 -0.27 -5.56
CA THR A 109 -8.18 1.11 -5.22
C THR A 109 -9.33 2.03 -5.57
N ARG A 110 -9.47 3.10 -4.80
CA ARG A 110 -10.39 4.19 -5.10
C ARG A 110 -9.59 5.48 -5.17
N PRO A 111 -9.64 6.22 -6.30
CA PRO A 111 -9.06 7.54 -6.37
C PRO A 111 -9.64 8.42 -5.27
N ARG A 112 -8.78 9.17 -4.58
CA ARG A 112 -9.26 10.18 -3.67
C ARG A 112 -10.07 11.20 -4.47
N GLU A 113 -11.32 11.42 -4.08
CA GLU A 113 -12.04 12.58 -4.57
C GLU A 113 -11.32 13.82 -4.05
N ASP A 114 -10.81 14.64 -4.97
CA ASP A 114 -10.28 15.95 -4.61
C ASP A 114 -11.38 16.65 -3.79
N LYS A 115 -11.09 16.94 -2.52
CA LYS A 115 -11.81 18.00 -1.84
C LYS A 115 -11.38 19.26 -2.57
N GLY A 116 -12.19 19.65 -3.57
CA GLY A 116 -11.94 20.83 -4.39
C GLY A 116 -11.41 21.94 -3.50
N SER A 117 -10.29 22.53 -3.90
CA SER A 117 -9.64 23.64 -3.24
C SER A 117 -10.70 24.61 -2.75
N GLY A 118 -11.02 24.53 -1.45
CA GLY A 118 -11.88 25.50 -0.81
C GLY A 118 -11.18 26.83 -0.96
N GLU A 119 -11.82 27.70 -1.74
CA GLU A 119 -11.41 29.08 -1.96
C GLU A 119 -11.07 29.71 -0.60
N SER A 120 -9.83 30.19 -0.49
CA SER A 120 -9.39 31.13 0.55
C SER A 120 -9.76 32.55 0.15
#